data_AF-A0A4R5AQ56-F1
#
_entry.id   AF-A0A4R5AQ56-F1
#
_cell.length_a   1.000
_cell.length_b   1.000
_cell.length_c   1.000
_cell.angle_alpha   90.00
_cell.angle_beta   90.00
_cell.angle_gamma   90.00
#
_symmetry.space_group_name_H-M   'P 1'
#
loop_
_entity.id
_entity.type
_entity.pdbx_description
1 polymer ?
#
loop_
_entity_poly.entity_id
_entity_poly.type
_entity_poly.pdbx_seq_one_letter_code
_entity_poly.pdbx_strand_id
1 'polypeptide(L)'
;MRWGESDACRVPAAPRRDPVKSSVPYVLPETRERVIELLSRGQNIPAIKLVREASGAGLKEAKEYADGLKGEALGRVVAPEVQAKARALVAEGRWKDAAKLVRKHSGLKLKSAKDYVDAVREGRVPAQPGEVRGALADRVRAFKASGDHESAIALVCAETGMQWDEAQHFVAALQ
;
A
#
# COMPACT_ATOMS: atom_id res chain seq x y z
N MET A 1 -35.79 -40.95 17.57
CA MET A 1 -35.02 -40.43 16.41
C MET A 1 -35.84 -39.35 15.73
N ARG A 2 -35.49 -38.07 15.91
CA ARG A 2 -35.83 -36.98 14.96
C ARG A 2 -34.92 -35.78 15.26
N TRP A 3 -33.94 -35.59 14.40
CA TRP A 3 -33.19 -34.34 14.27
C TRP A 3 -33.97 -33.41 13.31
N GLY A 4 -34.00 -32.12 13.59
CA GLY A 4 -34.67 -31.05 12.84
C GLY A 4 -35.12 -29.98 13.85
N GLU A 5 -34.80 -28.70 13.77
CA GLU A 5 -34.51 -27.86 12.61
C GLU A 5 -33.73 -26.63 13.09
N SER A 6 -32.61 -26.36 12.41
CA SER A 6 -32.12 -25.03 12.04
C SER A 6 -32.13 -23.90 13.08
N ASP A 7 -31.15 -23.91 13.99
CA ASP A 7 -30.60 -22.67 14.54
C ASP A 7 -29.95 -21.86 13.39
N ALA A 8 -30.71 -20.92 12.85
CA ALA A 8 -30.26 -20.03 11.80
C ALA A 8 -29.05 -19.23 12.29
N CYS A 9 -27.92 -19.40 11.59
CA CYS A 9 -26.70 -18.64 11.78
C CYS A 9 -27.00 -17.13 11.80
N ARG A 10 -27.06 -16.54 12.99
CA ARG A 10 -27.03 -15.08 13.14
C ARG A 10 -25.59 -14.63 12.93
N VAL A 11 -25.24 -14.37 11.68
CA VAL A 11 -23.95 -13.78 11.32
C VAL A 11 -23.81 -12.45 12.09
N PRO A 12 -22.78 -12.26 12.92
CA PRO A 12 -22.57 -10.99 13.58
C PRO A 12 -22.30 -9.93 12.51
N ALA A 13 -23.11 -8.87 12.52
CA ALA A 13 -22.98 -7.74 11.62
C ALA A 13 -21.54 -7.19 11.72
N ALA A 14 -20.79 -7.30 10.62
CA ALA A 14 -19.44 -6.76 10.52
C ALA A 14 -19.44 -5.28 10.93
N PRO A 15 -18.39 -4.80 11.63
CA PRO A 15 -18.31 -3.39 12.00
C PRO A 15 -18.39 -2.55 10.74
N ARG A 16 -19.36 -1.61 10.74
CA ARG A 16 -19.49 -0.59 9.70
C ARG A 16 -18.17 0.17 9.66
N ARG A 17 -17.30 -0.15 8.69
CA ARG A 17 -16.13 0.67 8.39
C ARG A 17 -16.66 2.05 8.05
N ASP A 18 -16.38 3.02 8.91
CA ASP A 18 -16.66 4.42 8.63
C ASP A 18 -16.10 4.74 7.24
N PRO A 19 -16.89 5.32 6.33
CA PRO A 19 -16.38 5.72 5.03
C PRO A 19 -15.29 6.75 5.28
N VAL A 20 -14.05 6.35 5.02
CA VAL A 20 -12.90 7.25 4.88
C VAL A 20 -13.38 8.42 4.03
N LYS A 21 -13.21 9.65 4.51
CA LYS A 21 -13.68 10.90 3.88
C LYS A 21 -13.13 11.06 2.46
N SER A 22 -13.66 10.31 1.49
CA SER A 22 -13.42 10.52 0.08
C SER A 22 -14.43 11.56 -0.39
N SER A 23 -13.97 12.79 -0.55
CA SER A 23 -14.77 13.96 -0.94
C SER A 23 -15.34 13.89 -2.37
N VAL A 24 -15.23 12.75 -3.06
CA VAL A 24 -15.72 12.57 -4.43
C VAL A 24 -16.69 11.39 -4.46
N PRO A 25 -17.93 11.59 -4.94
CA PRO A 25 -18.89 10.50 -5.11
C PRO A 25 -18.34 9.46 -6.10
N TYR A 26 -18.72 8.21 -5.87
CA TYR A 26 -18.20 7.00 -6.49
C TYR A 26 -17.71 7.17 -7.94
N VAL A 27 -16.39 7.20 -8.13
CA VAL A 27 -15.76 7.13 -9.45
C VAL A 27 -15.67 5.66 -9.85
N LEU A 28 -16.23 5.31 -11.01
CA LEU A 28 -16.15 3.96 -11.56
C LEU A 28 -14.69 3.49 -11.67
N PRO A 29 -14.40 2.20 -11.36
CA PRO A 29 -13.04 1.66 -11.40
C PRO A 29 -12.30 1.91 -12.73
N GLU A 30 -13.00 1.81 -13.85
CA GLU A 30 -12.44 2.01 -15.19
C GLU A 30 -12.06 3.48 -15.43
N THR A 31 -12.83 4.42 -14.87
CA THR A 31 -12.51 5.85 -14.90
C THR A 31 -11.29 6.12 -14.02
N ARG A 32 -11.22 5.52 -12.82
CA ARG A 32 -10.06 5.64 -11.93
C ARG A 32 -8.78 5.18 -12.62
N GLU A 33 -8.81 4.07 -13.34
CA GLU A 33 -7.65 3.57 -14.10
C GLU A 33 -7.20 4.55 -15.18
N ARG A 34 -8.14 5.11 -15.94
CA ARG A 34 -7.85 6.15 -16.96
C ARG A 34 -7.26 7.41 -16.33
N VAL A 35 -7.77 7.82 -15.18
CA VAL A 35 -7.22 8.95 -14.40
C VAL A 35 -5.77 8.65 -14.00
N ILE A 36 -5.49 7.44 -13.51
CA ILE A 36 -4.12 7.03 -13.14
C ILE A 36 -3.18 7.03 -14.35
N GLU A 37 -3.65 6.56 -15.51
CA GLU A 37 -2.87 6.59 -16.75
C GLU A 37 -2.55 8.02 -17.21
N LEU A 38 -3.51 8.93 -17.11
CA LEU A 38 -3.28 10.34 -17.43
C LEU A 38 -2.26 10.97 -16.46
N LEU A 39 -2.37 10.66 -15.17
CA LEU A 39 -1.45 11.16 -14.15
C LEU A 39 -0.03 10.61 -14.32
N SER A 40 0.15 9.34 -14.71
CA SER A 40 1.47 8.77 -14.96
C SER A 40 2.18 9.43 -16.15
N ARG A 41 1.41 9.90 -17.14
CA ARG A 41 1.88 10.71 -18.28
C ARG A 41 2.09 12.20 -17.95
N GLY A 42 1.77 12.63 -16.73
CA GLY A 42 1.86 14.02 -16.29
C GLY A 42 0.71 14.93 -16.73
N GLN A 43 -0.39 14.36 -17.23
CA GLN A 43 -1.57 15.08 -17.73
C GLN A 43 -2.57 15.39 -16.62
N ASN A 44 -2.21 16.29 -15.70
CA ASN A 44 -3.05 16.62 -14.54
C ASN A 44 -4.40 17.28 -14.92
N ILE A 45 -4.40 18.17 -15.92
CA ILE A 45 -5.62 18.89 -16.32
C ILE A 45 -6.65 17.93 -16.92
N PRO A 46 -6.30 17.06 -17.89
CA PRO A 46 -7.20 16.00 -18.36
C PRO A 46 -7.68 15.06 -17.26
N ALA A 47 -6.80 14.66 -16.33
CA ALA A 47 -7.16 13.80 -15.22
C ALA A 47 -8.24 14.43 -14.31
N ILE A 48 -8.07 15.69 -13.92
CA ILE A 48 -9.04 16.42 -13.10
C ILE A 48 -10.36 16.60 -13.86
N LYS A 49 -10.30 16.92 -15.15
CA LYS A 49 -11.49 17.05 -16.00
C LYS A 49 -12.28 15.74 -16.04
N LEU A 50 -11.61 14.60 -16.25
CA LEU A 50 -12.24 13.29 -16.28
C LEU A 50 -12.89 12.93 -14.94
N VAL A 51 -12.24 13.24 -13.82
CA VAL A 51 -12.83 13.05 -12.48
C VAL A 51 -14.09 13.89 -12.32
N ARG A 52 -14.08 15.16 -12.74
CA ARG A 52 -15.27 16.04 -12.67
C ARG A 52 -16.42 15.53 -13.52
N GLU A 53 -16.15 15.11 -14.75
CA GLU A 53 -17.17 14.61 -15.67
C GLU A 53 -17.81 13.32 -15.17
N ALA A 54 -17.01 12.43 -14.56
CA ALA A 54 -17.50 11.15 -14.07
C ALA A 54 -18.20 11.21 -12.71
N SER A 55 -17.79 12.12 -11.81
CA SER A 55 -18.32 12.22 -10.44
C SER A 55 -19.29 13.38 -10.24
N GLY A 56 -19.30 14.38 -11.12
CA GLY A 56 -20.01 15.64 -10.90
C GLY A 56 -19.39 16.53 -9.82
N ALA A 57 -18.21 16.18 -9.31
CA ALA A 57 -17.56 16.90 -8.22
C ALA A 57 -17.09 18.32 -8.62
N GLY A 58 -16.99 19.20 -7.62
CA GLY A 58 -16.42 20.53 -7.76
C GLY A 58 -14.94 20.47 -8.15
N LEU A 59 -14.42 21.59 -8.67
CA LEU A 59 -13.01 21.66 -9.11
C LEU A 59 -12.03 21.32 -7.98
N LYS A 60 -12.32 21.76 -6.75
CA LYS A 60 -11.51 21.49 -5.57
C LYS A 60 -11.46 19.99 -5.25
N GLU A 61 -12.62 19.36 -5.16
CA GLU A 61 -12.77 17.94 -4.81
C GLU A 61 -12.12 17.03 -5.87
N ALA A 62 -12.35 17.33 -7.15
CA ALA A 62 -11.74 16.59 -8.25
C ALA A 62 -10.21 16.72 -8.26
N LYS A 63 -9.69 17.90 -7.91
CA LYS A 63 -8.25 18.12 -7.73
C LYS A 63 -7.70 17.33 -6.56
N GLU A 64 -8.35 17.37 -5.39
CA GLU A 64 -7.92 16.61 -4.21
C GLU A 64 -7.91 15.11 -4.49
N TYR A 65 -8.91 14.59 -5.21
CA TYR A 65 -8.96 13.19 -5.63
C TYR A 65 -7.84 12.84 -6.61
N ALA A 66 -7.63 13.66 -7.65
CA ALA A 66 -6.54 13.45 -8.59
C ALA A 66 -5.15 13.54 -7.92
N ASP A 67 -4.96 14.48 -7.00
CA ASP A 67 -3.73 14.62 -6.22
C ASP A 67 -3.51 13.40 -5.30
N GLY A 68 -4.58 12.82 -4.74
CA GLY A 68 -4.52 11.55 -4.00
C GLY A 68 -4.08 10.37 -4.87
N LEU A 69 -4.59 10.28 -6.10
CA LEU A 69 -4.21 9.24 -7.06
C LEU A 69 -2.82 9.44 -7.67
N LYS A 70 -2.30 10.67 -7.66
CA LYS A 70 -1.01 11.00 -8.27
C LYS A 70 0.15 10.24 -7.64
N GLY A 71 0.13 10.03 -6.33
CA GLY A 71 1.12 9.20 -5.63
C GLY A 71 1.14 7.76 -6.15
N GLU A 72 -0.05 7.15 -6.27
CA GLU A 72 -0.19 5.80 -6.83
C GLU A 72 0.23 5.74 -8.30
N ALA A 73 -0.18 6.72 -9.12
CA ALA A 73 0.16 6.79 -10.53
C ALA A 73 1.67 6.89 -10.77
N LEU A 74 2.35 7.72 -9.97
CA LEU A 74 3.80 7.83 -10.00
C LEU A 74 4.45 6.54 -9.48
N GLY A 75 3.88 5.92 -8.45
CA GLY A 75 4.31 4.59 -7.97
C GLY A 75 4.35 3.56 -9.09
N ARG A 76 3.36 3.50 -9.98
CA ARG A 76 3.37 2.56 -11.12
C ARG A 76 4.55 2.74 -12.09
N VAL A 77 5.12 3.94 -12.17
CA VAL A 77 6.28 4.24 -13.02
C VAL A 77 7.61 3.92 -12.30
N VAL A 78 7.59 3.93 -10.97
CA VAL A 78 8.77 3.68 -10.12
C VAL A 78 8.89 2.19 -9.85
N ALA A 79 10.06 1.59 -10.11
CA ALA A 79 10.28 0.17 -9.82
C ALA A 79 10.04 -0.18 -8.34
N PRO A 80 9.45 -1.33 -8.00
CA PRO A 80 9.06 -1.67 -6.61
C PRO A 80 10.21 -1.56 -5.59
N GLU A 81 11.42 -1.94 -5.97
CA GLU A 81 12.61 -1.88 -5.12
C GLU A 81 13.01 -0.43 -4.82
N VAL A 82 12.79 0.46 -5.80
CA VAL A 82 13.03 1.90 -5.69
C VAL A 82 11.96 2.53 -4.81
N GLN A 83 10.70 2.06 -4.89
CA GLN A 83 9.63 2.50 -3.99
C GLN A 83 9.95 2.17 -2.54
N ALA A 84 10.36 0.93 -2.25
CA ALA A 84 10.73 0.48 -0.90
C ALA A 84 11.91 1.27 -0.33
N LYS A 85 12.97 1.46 -1.12
CA LYS A 85 14.12 2.29 -0.73
C LYS A 85 13.74 3.76 -0.52
N ALA A 86 12.87 4.31 -1.37
CA ALA A 86 12.38 5.67 -1.19
C ALA A 86 11.57 5.81 0.10
N ARG A 87 10.72 4.83 0.45
CA ARG A 87 9.99 4.78 1.72
C ARG A 87 10.92 4.76 2.92
N ALA A 88 11.94 3.90 2.93
CA ALA A 88 12.94 3.85 3.97
C ALA A 88 13.66 5.20 4.15
N LEU A 89 14.10 5.81 3.05
CA LEU A 89 14.75 7.13 3.07
C LEU A 89 13.82 8.25 3.57
N VAL A 90 12.52 8.19 3.25
CA VAL A 90 11.55 9.15 3.79
C VAL A 90 11.36 8.96 5.30
N ALA A 91 11.31 7.71 5.79
CA ALA A 91 11.22 7.40 7.21
C ALA A 91 12.46 7.89 7.99
N GLU A 92 13.64 7.82 7.37
CA GLU A 92 14.90 8.39 7.91
C GLU A 92 14.98 9.93 7.84
N GLY A 93 13.98 10.62 7.27
CA GLY A 93 14.00 12.07 7.07
C GLY A 93 14.86 12.53 5.88
N ARG A 94 15.35 11.62 5.05
CA ARG A 94 16.24 11.88 3.91
C ARG A 94 15.48 12.06 2.59
N TRP A 95 14.51 12.97 2.57
CA TRP A 95 13.64 13.21 1.41
C TRP A 95 14.38 13.64 0.13
N LYS A 96 15.51 14.36 0.25
CA LYS A 96 16.33 14.77 -0.91
C LYS A 96 16.98 13.55 -1.58
N ASP A 97 17.45 12.59 -0.79
CA ASP A 97 18.06 11.37 -1.30
C ASP A 97 17.01 10.47 -1.92
N ALA A 98 15.82 10.36 -1.31
CA ALA A 98 14.68 9.66 -1.88
C ALA A 98 14.30 10.21 -3.27
N ALA A 99 14.21 11.53 -3.41
CA ALA A 99 13.89 12.16 -4.70
C ALA A 99 14.97 11.91 -5.77
N LYS A 100 16.25 11.91 -5.36
CA LYS A 100 17.38 11.62 -6.25
C LYS A 100 17.35 10.17 -6.74
N LEU A 101 17.07 9.22 -5.84
CA LEU A 101 16.93 7.80 -6.14
C LEU A 101 15.78 7.54 -7.12
N VAL A 102 14.60 8.10 -6.85
CA VAL A 102 13.41 8.00 -7.71
C VAL A 102 13.68 8.57 -9.10
N ARG A 103 14.33 9.74 -9.18
CA ARG A 103 14.71 10.36 -10.45
C ARG A 103 15.68 9.48 -11.26
N LYS A 104 16.71 8.94 -10.61
CA LYS A 104 17.76 8.16 -11.27
C LYS A 104 17.20 6.87 -11.91
N HIS A 105 16.25 6.23 -11.24
CA HIS A 105 15.76 4.91 -11.66
C HIS A 105 14.44 4.93 -12.44
N SER A 106 13.66 6.03 -12.37
CA SER A 106 12.33 6.09 -12.99
C SER A 106 12.25 7.08 -14.16
N GLY A 107 13.31 7.84 -14.43
CA GLY A 107 13.32 8.87 -15.50
C GLY A 107 12.40 10.07 -15.25
N LEU A 108 11.78 10.15 -14.06
CA LEU A 108 10.85 11.22 -13.69
C LEU A 108 11.57 12.57 -13.63
N LYS A 109 10.88 13.65 -14.02
CA LYS A 109 11.38 15.02 -13.80
C LYS A 109 11.48 15.32 -12.31
N LEU A 110 12.31 16.29 -11.94
CA LEU A 110 12.55 16.66 -10.54
C LEU A 110 11.26 16.95 -9.75
N LYS A 111 10.31 17.66 -10.39
CA LYS A 111 9.00 17.95 -9.79
C LYS A 111 8.22 16.67 -9.49
N SER A 112 8.10 15.76 -10.46
CA SER A 112 7.38 14.49 -10.27
C SER A 112 8.06 13.59 -9.24
N ALA A 113 9.39 13.56 -9.18
CA ALA A 113 10.12 12.81 -8.15
C ALA A 113 9.87 13.38 -6.74
N LYS A 114 9.82 14.70 -6.60
CA LYS A 114 9.43 15.35 -5.35
C LYS A 114 7.98 15.06 -4.98
N ASP A 115 7.06 15.21 -5.93
CA ASP A 115 5.63 14.94 -5.71
C ASP A 115 5.41 13.49 -5.25
N TYR A 116 6.17 12.53 -5.80
CA TYR A 116 6.14 11.14 -5.33
C TYR A 116 6.64 11.01 -3.88
N VAL A 117 7.76 11.65 -3.54
CA VAL A 117 8.32 11.63 -2.17
C VAL A 117 7.37 12.28 -1.16
N ASP A 118 6.74 13.39 -1.52
CA ASP A 118 5.72 14.04 -0.71
C ASP A 118 4.51 13.11 -0.51
N ALA A 119 4.04 12.44 -1.56
CA ALA A 119 2.96 11.45 -1.47
C ALA A 119 3.32 10.24 -0.60
N VAL A 120 4.58 9.79 -0.65
CA VAL A 120 5.11 8.74 0.25
C VAL A 120 5.11 9.21 1.70
N ARG A 121 5.59 10.43 1.96
CA ARG A 121 5.59 11.03 3.31
C ARG A 121 4.18 11.17 3.89
N GLU A 122 3.21 11.48 3.04
CA GLU A 122 1.82 11.65 3.42
C GLU A 122 1.05 10.32 3.49
N GLY A 123 1.72 9.18 3.25
CA GLY A 123 1.10 7.85 3.30
C GLY A 123 0.08 7.58 2.19
N ARG A 124 0.08 8.39 1.12
CA ARG A 124 -0.87 8.26 -0.01
C ARG A 124 -0.43 7.26 -1.07
N VAL A 125 0.83 6.82 -1.03
CA VAL A 125 1.31 5.73 -1.90
C VAL A 125 1.04 4.42 -1.18
N PRO A 126 0.14 3.55 -1.69
CA PRO A 126 -0.12 2.27 -1.04
C PRO A 126 1.19 1.48 -0.90
N ALA A 127 1.38 0.88 0.28
CA ALA A 127 2.41 -0.12 0.47
C ALA A 127 2.09 -1.29 -0.47
N GLN A 128 3.07 -1.74 -1.23
CA GLN A 128 2.84 -2.86 -2.15
C GLN A 128 2.48 -4.10 -1.32
N PRO A 129 1.64 -5.03 -1.81
CA PRO A 129 1.25 -6.22 -1.07
C PRO A 129 2.43 -7.14 -0.66
N GLY A 130 3.62 -6.97 -1.26
CA GLY A 130 4.87 -7.62 -0.82
C GLY A 130 5.61 -6.90 0.32
N GLU A 131 5.26 -5.66 0.62
CA GLU A 131 5.86 -4.81 1.66
C GLU A 131 5.15 -5.00 3.01
N VAL A 132 3.83 -5.26 2.99
CA VAL A 132 3.03 -5.63 4.18
C VAL A 132 3.36 -7.05 4.65
N ARG A 133 3.81 -7.90 3.73
CA ARG A 133 4.31 -9.25 3.99
C ARG A 133 5.83 -9.28 3.78
N GLY A 134 6.56 -8.30 4.34
CA GLY A 134 8.03 -8.23 4.28
C GLY A 134 8.65 -9.60 4.58
N ALA A 135 9.72 -10.00 3.88
CA ALA A 135 10.22 -11.39 3.82
C ALA A 135 10.06 -12.15 5.14
N LEU A 136 9.64 -13.43 5.12
CA LEU A 136 9.39 -14.23 6.34
C LEU A 136 10.50 -14.05 7.39
N ALA A 137 11.76 -13.96 6.95
CA ALA A 137 12.92 -13.67 7.77
C ALA A 137 12.85 -12.32 8.53
N ASP A 138 12.38 -11.24 7.91
CA ASP A 138 12.27 -9.91 8.53
C ASP A 138 11.17 -9.89 9.60
N ARG A 139 10.06 -10.61 9.37
CA ARG A 139 9.00 -10.77 10.38
C ARG A 139 9.48 -11.63 11.55
N VAL A 140 10.20 -12.71 11.27
CA VAL A 140 10.81 -13.56 12.29
C VAL A 140 11.83 -12.78 13.13
N ARG A 141 12.65 -11.94 12.51
CA ARG A 141 13.57 -11.04 13.23
C ARG A 141 12.83 -10.05 14.13
N ALA A 142 11.72 -9.49 13.68
CA ALA A 142 10.92 -8.58 14.50
C ALA A 142 10.39 -9.26 15.76
N PHE A 143 9.89 -10.50 15.66
CA PHE A 143 9.44 -11.29 16.80
C PHE A 143 10.59 -11.67 17.75
N LYS A 144 11.78 -12.00 17.20
CA LYS A 144 12.99 -12.22 18.02
C LYS A 144 13.41 -10.96 18.77
N ALA A 145 13.35 -9.79 18.12
CA ALA A 145 13.71 -8.52 18.74
C ALA A 145 12.78 -8.14 19.90
N SER A 146 11.52 -8.60 19.88
CA SER A 146 10.59 -8.48 21.01
C SER A 146 10.71 -9.60 22.05
N GLY A 147 11.65 -10.54 21.88
CA GLY A 147 11.84 -11.70 22.77
C GLY A 147 10.82 -12.82 22.57
N ASP A 148 9.90 -12.68 21.62
CA ASP A 148 8.79 -13.59 21.38
C ASP A 148 9.17 -14.65 20.33
N HIS A 149 9.95 -15.63 20.77
CA HIS A 149 10.46 -16.71 19.92
C HIS A 149 9.35 -17.70 19.54
N GLU A 150 8.34 -17.86 20.38
CA GLU A 150 7.25 -18.82 20.16
C GLU A 150 6.35 -18.34 19.01
N SER A 151 5.99 -17.05 18.98
CA SER A 151 5.27 -16.45 17.87
C SER A 151 6.08 -16.46 16.56
N ALA A 152 7.41 -16.33 16.64
CA ALA A 152 8.29 -16.43 15.48
C ALA A 152 8.27 -17.84 14.86
N ILE A 153 8.34 -18.88 15.70
CA ILE A 153 8.30 -20.29 15.27
C ILE A 153 6.91 -20.62 14.69
N ALA A 154 5.84 -20.20 15.37
CA ALA A 154 4.47 -20.41 14.91
C ALA A 154 4.22 -19.78 13.53
N LEU A 155 4.76 -18.58 13.29
CA LEU A 155 4.67 -17.91 12.00
C LEU A 155 5.37 -18.70 10.88
N VAL A 156 6.56 -19.24 11.14
CA VAL A 156 7.30 -20.06 10.16
C VAL A 156 6.51 -21.33 9.84
N CYS A 157 6.06 -22.07 10.85
CA CYS A 157 5.26 -23.29 10.66
C CYS A 157 4.00 -23.02 9.82
N ALA A 158 3.29 -21.93 10.12
CA ALA A 158 2.04 -21.59 9.44
C ALA A 158 2.23 -21.24 7.96
N GLU A 159 3.40 -20.71 7.58
CA GLU A 159 3.61 -20.16 6.25
C GLU A 159 4.46 -21.06 5.33
N THR A 160 5.33 -21.89 5.90
CA THR A 160 6.17 -22.84 5.15
C THR A 160 5.70 -24.30 5.25
N GLY A 161 4.85 -24.61 6.25
CA GLY A 161 4.47 -25.98 6.58
C GLY A 161 5.57 -26.78 7.30
N MET A 162 6.66 -26.13 7.72
CA MET A 162 7.74 -26.76 8.49
C MET A 162 7.23 -27.27 9.85
N GLN A 163 7.87 -28.32 10.36
CA GLN A 163 7.63 -28.81 11.71
C GLN A 163 8.28 -27.88 12.75
N TRP A 164 7.77 -27.89 13.97
CA TRP A 164 8.17 -26.97 15.05
C TRP A 164 9.68 -26.97 15.31
N ASP A 165 10.33 -28.13 15.33
CA ASP A 165 11.79 -28.26 15.54
C ASP A 165 12.60 -27.64 14.39
N GLU A 166 12.13 -27.78 13.16
CA GLU A 166 12.79 -27.24 11.97
C GLU A 166 12.61 -25.71 11.91
N ALA A 167 11.42 -25.23 12.25
CA ALA A 167 11.13 -23.82 12.40
C ALA A 167 11.96 -23.18 13.53
N GLN A 168 12.20 -23.89 14.63
CA GLN A 168 13.08 -23.43 15.70
C GLN A 168 14.53 -23.25 15.22
N HIS A 169 15.07 -24.20 14.45
CA HIS A 169 16.40 -24.07 13.87
C HIS A 169 16.48 -22.90 12.87
N PHE A 170 15.45 -22.72 12.04
CA PHE A 170 15.36 -21.59 11.13
C PHE A 170 15.37 -20.23 11.86
N VAL A 171 14.58 -20.10 12.92
CA VAL A 171 14.52 -18.89 13.76
C VAL A 171 15.86 -18.67 14.49
N ALA A 172 16.51 -19.73 14.97
CA ALA A 172 17.83 -19.65 15.62
C ALA A 172 18.93 -19.20 14.65
N ALA A 173 18.88 -19.64 13.39
CA ALA A 173 19.86 -19.31 12.35
C ALA A 173 19.80 -17.85 11.88
N LEU A 174 18.68 -17.15 12.10
CA LEU A 174 18.54 -15.74 11.77
C LEU A 174 19.24 -14.88 12.84
N GLN A 175 20.36 -14.26 12.48
CA GLN A 175 21.08 -13.27 13.30
C GLN A 175 20.29 -11.95 13.40
#